data_AF-A0A7J9XAY6-F1
#
_entry.id   AF-A0A7J9XAY6-F1
#
_cell.length_a   1.000
_cell.length_b   1.000
_cell.length_c   1.000
_cell.angle_alpha   90.00
_cell.angle_beta   90.00
_cell.angle_gamma   90.00
#
_symmetry.space_group_name_H-M   'P 1'
#
loop_
_entity.id
_entity.type
_entity.pdbx_description
1 polymer ?
#
loop_
_entity_poly.entity_id
_entity_poly.type
_entity_poly.pdbx_seq_one_letter_code
_entity_poly.pdbx_strand_id
1 'polypeptide(L)'
;MTKTMPAARRAVLSYLMVRVTGLLLAVLVTGHFAVTHIVNDVAATDASFIAERWSTVLWVVWDGLLLACALSHGASGVWVAIDDYVRPGRRRPWRSALVALTAVLLAFGVTVLVVGAAS
;
A
#
# COMPACT_ATOMS: atom_id res chain seq x y z
N MET A 1 29.71 4.70 -20.06
CA MET A 1 28.69 3.72 -19.64
C MET A 1 27.31 4.38 -19.72
N THR A 2 26.68 4.38 -20.89
CA THR A 2 25.38 5.04 -21.14
C THR A 2 24.25 4.09 -20.73
N LYS A 3 23.55 4.40 -19.63
CA LYS A 3 22.32 3.68 -19.27
C LYS A 3 21.30 3.89 -20.41
N THR A 4 20.76 2.82 -20.99
CA THR A 4 19.75 2.96 -22.04
C THR A 4 18.56 3.76 -21.50
N MET A 5 17.98 4.65 -22.32
CA MET A 5 16.90 5.57 -21.91
C MET A 5 15.74 4.88 -21.13
N PRO A 6 15.32 3.63 -21.45
CA PRO A 6 14.30 2.91 -20.69
C PRO A 6 14.71 2.57 -19.25
N ALA A 7 15.97 2.22 -19.01
CA ALA A 7 16.47 1.84 -17.69
C ALA A 7 16.62 3.07 -16.78
N ALA A 8 16.93 4.24 -17.33
CA ALA A 8 16.96 5.49 -16.59
C ALA A 8 15.55 5.92 -16.14
N ARG A 9 14.55 5.84 -17.03
CA ARG A 9 13.15 6.19 -16.70
C ARG A 9 12.58 5.33 -15.57
N ARG A 10 12.83 4.02 -15.59
CA ARG A 10 12.37 3.11 -14.53
C ARG A 10 12.97 3.44 -13.17
N ALA A 11 14.24 3.85 -13.14
CA ALA A 11 14.92 4.25 -11.90
C ALA A 11 14.36 5.54 -11.31
N VAL A 12 14.05 6.53 -12.15
CA VAL A 12 13.39 7.78 -11.71
C VAL A 12 12.00 7.49 -11.18
N LEU A 13 11.22 6.66 -11.88
CA LEU A 13 9.88 6.29 -11.44
C LEU A 13 9.90 5.56 -10.10
N SER A 14 10.80 4.60 -9.91
CA SER A 14 10.93 3.90 -8.62
C SER A 14 11.34 4.83 -7.49
N TYR A 15 12.24 5.79 -7.77
CA TYR A 15 12.69 6.77 -6.78
C TYR A 15 11.55 7.71 -6.35
N LEU A 16 10.82 8.27 -7.32
CA LEU A 16 9.67 9.13 -7.02
C LEU A 16 8.58 8.37 -6.29
N MET A 17 8.33 7.12 -6.69
CA MET A 17 7.30 6.29 -6.08
C MET A 17 7.54 6.10 -4.58
N VAL A 18 8.74 5.68 -4.15
CA VAL A 18 9.02 5.47 -2.72
C VAL A 18 8.98 6.77 -1.91
N ARG A 19 9.35 7.91 -2.50
CA ARG A 19 9.34 9.21 -1.80
C ARG A 19 7.95 9.78 -1.65
N VAL A 20 7.18 9.82 -2.73
CA VAL A 20 5.82 10.34 -2.73
C VAL A 20 4.93 9.47 -1.84
N THR A 21 4.98 8.14 -2.02
CA THR A 21 4.19 7.22 -1.18
C THR A 21 4.64 7.25 0.28
N GLY A 22 5.94 7.36 0.57
CA GLY A 22 6.44 7.45 1.95
C GLY A 22 5.96 8.71 2.67
N LEU A 23 5.97 9.86 2.00
CA LEU A 23 5.47 11.11 2.56
C LEU A 23 3.95 11.08 2.76
N LEU A 24 3.20 10.54 1.78
CA LEU A 24 1.77 10.35 1.92
C LEU A 24 1.44 9.39 3.07
N LEU A 25 2.17 8.28 3.18
CA LEU A 25 1.98 7.30 4.25
C LEU A 25 2.22 7.91 5.63
N ALA A 26 3.18 8.80 5.79
CA ALA A 26 3.42 9.47 7.07
C ALA A 26 2.17 10.18 7.61
N VAL A 27 1.31 10.71 6.73
CA VAL A 27 0.02 11.33 7.10
C VAL A 27 -1.09 10.28 7.17
N LEU A 28 -1.20 9.43 6.16
CA LEU A 28 -2.30 8.46 6.03
C LEU A 28 -2.30 7.43 7.17
N VAL A 29 -1.13 6.85 7.47
CA VAL A 29 -1.02 5.79 8.48
C VAL A 29 -1.15 6.35 9.89
N THR A 30 -0.60 7.54 10.15
CA THR A 30 -0.67 8.15 11.49
C THR A 30 -2.07 8.67 11.78
N GLY A 31 -2.75 9.28 10.79
CA GLY A 31 -4.15 9.66 10.93
C GLY A 31 -5.06 8.45 11.11
N HIS A 32 -4.85 7.38 10.33
CA HIS A 32 -5.57 6.13 10.52
C HIS A 32 -5.37 5.57 11.94
N PHE A 33 -4.11 5.43 12.38
CA PHE A 33 -3.77 4.94 13.71
C PHE A 33 -4.36 5.81 14.83
N ALA A 34 -4.29 7.14 14.69
CA ALA A 34 -4.84 8.07 15.67
C ALA A 34 -6.36 7.89 15.81
N VAL A 35 -7.08 7.80 14.69
CA VAL A 35 -8.53 7.62 14.71
C VAL A 35 -8.90 6.26 15.29
N THR A 36 -8.20 5.17 14.94
CA THR A 36 -8.58 3.81 15.36
C THR A 36 -8.10 3.42 16.76
N HIS A 37 -7.06 4.06 17.30
CA HIS A 37 -6.43 3.65 18.56
C HIS A 37 -6.25 4.74 19.61
N ILE A 38 -6.33 6.03 19.24
CA ILE A 38 -6.14 7.14 20.20
C ILE A 38 -7.46 7.86 20.46
N VAL A 39 -8.16 8.23 19.39
CA VAL A 39 -9.43 8.96 19.47
C VAL A 39 -10.58 8.04 19.85
N ASN A 40 -10.59 6.81 19.32
CA ASN A 40 -11.57 5.80 19.64
C ASN A 40 -10.97 4.73 20.55
N ASP A 41 -11.79 4.24 21.49
CA ASP A 41 -11.43 3.08 22.29
C ASP A 41 -11.29 1.86 21.36
N VAL A 42 -10.20 1.12 21.51
CA VAL A 42 -9.94 -0.10 20.73
C VAL A 42 -11.04 -1.13 20.96
N ALA A 43 -11.67 -1.14 22.14
CA ALA A 43 -12.82 -2.01 22.43
C ALA A 43 -14.09 -1.63 21.63
N ALA A 44 -14.18 -0.39 21.15
CA ALA A 44 -15.30 0.12 20.36
C ALA A 44 -15.01 0.13 18.84
N THR A 45 -13.79 -0.21 18.41
CA THR A 45 -13.42 -0.34 16.99
C THR A 45 -13.94 -1.67 16.43
N ASP A 46 -15.27 -1.76 16.28
CA ASP A 46 -15.98 -2.93 15.78
C ASP A 46 -16.54 -2.73 14.35
N ALA A 47 -17.37 -3.68 13.90
CA ALA A 47 -17.97 -3.62 12.57
C ALA A 47 -18.92 -2.42 12.38
N SER A 48 -19.59 -1.97 13.44
CA SER A 48 -20.51 -0.82 13.38
C SER A 48 -19.74 0.49 13.20
N PHE A 49 -18.61 0.65 13.89
CA PHE A 49 -17.69 1.77 13.70
C PHE A 49 -17.15 1.84 12.26
N ILE A 50 -16.80 0.69 11.68
CA ILE A 50 -16.32 0.63 10.29
C ILE A 50 -17.45 1.01 9.32
N ALA A 51 -18.66 0.47 9.51
CA ALA A 51 -19.82 0.78 8.67
C ALA A 51 -20.17 2.28 8.70
N GLU A 52 -20.16 2.89 9.89
CA GLU A 52 -20.39 4.33 10.04
C GLU A 52 -19.32 5.15 9.31
N ARG A 53 -18.04 4.78 9.43
CA ARG A 53 -16.97 5.47 8.69
C ARG A 53 -17.14 5.32 7.18
N TRP A 54 -17.37 4.10 6.69
CA TRP A 54 -17.49 3.84 5.26
C TRP A 54 -18.77 4.40 4.63
N SER A 55 -19.73 4.87 5.44
CA SER A 55 -20.86 5.68 4.96
C SER A 55 -20.44 7.03 4.36
N THR A 56 -19.22 7.51 4.65
CA THR A 56 -18.73 8.80 4.16
C THR A 56 -17.60 8.61 3.13
N VAL A 57 -17.71 9.32 1.99
CA VAL A 57 -16.70 9.27 0.90
C VAL A 57 -15.28 9.59 1.36
N LEU A 58 -15.13 10.46 2.37
CA LEU A 58 -13.83 10.82 2.92
C LEU A 58 -13.06 9.60 3.42
N TRP A 59 -13.70 8.72 4.19
CA TRP A 59 -13.04 7.56 4.80
C TRP A 59 -12.74 6.48 3.78
N VAL A 60 -13.63 6.26 2.82
CA VAL A 60 -13.40 5.30 1.72
C VAL A 60 -12.21 5.73 0.87
N VAL A 61 -12.11 7.02 0.54
CA VAL A 61 -10.96 7.57 -0.19
C VAL A 61 -9.68 7.51 0.66
N TRP A 62 -9.75 7.85 1.94
CA TRP A 62 -8.62 7.79 2.86
C TRP A 62 -8.05 6.37 2.97
N ASP A 63 -8.89 5.38 3.29
CA ASP A 63 -8.48 3.99 3.45
C ASP A 63 -8.05 3.38 2.10
N GLY A 64 -8.67 3.78 0.99
CA GLY A 64 -8.26 3.38 -0.36
C GLY A 64 -6.89 3.94 -0.77
N LEU A 65 -6.61 5.21 -0.45
CA LEU A 65 -5.29 5.81 -0.67
C LEU A 65 -4.23 5.16 0.25
N LEU A 66 -4.56 4.91 1.51
CA LEU A 66 -3.70 4.21 2.46
C LEU A 66 -3.36 2.80 1.94
N LEU A 67 -4.35 2.03 1.48
CA LEU A 67 -4.17 0.69 0.89
C LEU A 67 -3.22 0.73 -0.31
N ALA A 68 -3.50 1.60 -1.28
CA ALA A 68 -2.71 1.71 -2.50
C ALA A 68 -1.27 2.17 -2.21
N CYS A 69 -1.09 3.17 -1.35
CA CYS A 69 0.23 3.68 -0.97
C CYS A 69 1.02 2.65 -0.16
N ALA A 70 0.39 1.97 0.82
CA ALA A 70 1.06 1.01 1.68
C ALA A 70 1.55 -0.21 0.90
N LEU A 71 0.69 -0.79 0.05
CA LEU A 71 1.05 -1.94 -0.75
C LEU A 71 2.12 -1.61 -1.78
N SER A 72 2.02 -0.46 -2.46
CA SER A 72 3.03 -0.04 -3.44
C SER A 72 4.38 0.29 -2.80
N HIS A 73 4.39 1.04 -1.70
CA HIS A 73 5.60 1.37 -0.95
C HIS A 73 6.27 0.12 -0.38
N GLY A 74 5.49 -0.73 0.29
CA GLY A 74 5.96 -2.00 0.85
C GLY A 74 6.51 -2.93 -0.23
N ALA A 75 5.81 -3.09 -1.35
CA ALA A 75 6.29 -3.90 -2.46
C ALA A 75 7.61 -3.38 -3.04
N SER A 76 7.80 -2.06 -3.13
CA SER A 76 9.08 -1.50 -3.58
C SER A 76 10.22 -1.77 -2.60
N GLY A 77 9.96 -1.67 -1.29
CA GLY A 77 10.94 -2.00 -0.26
C GLY A 77 11.35 -3.48 -0.31
N VAL A 78 10.37 -4.38 -0.38
CA VAL A 78 10.65 -5.83 -0.50
C VAL A 78 11.33 -6.15 -1.83
N TRP A 79 11.02 -5.43 -2.92
CA TRP A 79 11.72 -5.60 -4.19
C TRP A 79 13.21 -5.33 -4.06
N VAL A 80 13.59 -4.23 -3.39
CA VAL A 80 15.01 -3.91 -3.11
C VAL A 80 15.64 -4.99 -2.21
N ALA A 81 14.94 -5.43 -1.17
CA ALA A 81 15.43 -6.51 -0.32
C ALA A 81 15.65 -7.83 -1.09
N ILE A 82 14.79 -8.19 -2.03
CA ILE A 82 15.01 -9.35 -2.90
C ILE A 82 16.28 -9.16 -3.74
N ASP A 83 16.51 -7.95 -4.23
CA ASP A 83 17.66 -7.63 -5.07
C ASP A 83 18.98 -7.62 -4.30
N ASP A 84 18.93 -7.32 -2.99
CA ASP A 84 20.10 -7.28 -2.13
C ASP A 84 20.42 -8.65 -1.50
N TYR A 85 19.39 -9.42 -1.11
CA TYR A 85 19.57 -10.62 -0.29
C TYR A 85 19.34 -11.94 -1.03
N VAL A 86 18.66 -11.96 -2.18
CA VAL A 86 18.40 -13.20 -2.93
C VAL A 86 19.44 -13.41 -4.03
N ARG A 87 19.99 -14.63 -4.10
CA ARG A 87 20.94 -15.05 -5.15
C ARG A 87 20.36 -14.79 -6.56
N PRO A 88 21.14 -14.29 -7.53
CA PRO A 88 20.64 -13.90 -8.86
C PRO A 88 19.76 -14.94 -9.55
N GLY A 89 20.16 -16.22 -9.55
CA GLY A 89 19.40 -17.32 -10.17
C GLY A 89 18.07 -17.65 -9.49
N ARG A 90 17.80 -17.11 -8.30
CA ARG A 90 16.56 -17.36 -7.52
C ARG A 90 15.65 -16.14 -7.41
N ARG A 91 16.02 -14.95 -7.92
CA ARG A 91 15.22 -13.72 -7.74
C ARG A 91 13.86 -13.75 -8.42
N ARG A 92 13.78 -14.38 -9.60
CA ARG A 92 12.57 -14.39 -10.44
C ARG A 92 11.33 -14.93 -9.71
N PRO A 93 11.33 -16.14 -9.09
CA PRO A 93 10.17 -16.62 -8.35
C PRO A 93 9.74 -15.70 -7.21
N TRP A 94 10.69 -15.12 -6.46
CA TRP A 94 10.38 -14.19 -5.37
C TRP A 94 9.74 -12.89 -5.86
N ARG A 95 10.30 -12.29 -6.92
CA ARG A 95 9.71 -11.09 -7.53
C ARG A 95 8.31 -11.37 -8.08
N SER A 96 8.10 -12.52 -8.73
CA SER A 96 6.78 -12.93 -9.22
C SER A 96 5.78 -13.14 -8.08
N ALA A 97 6.20 -13.80 -7.00
CA ALA A 97 5.36 -13.98 -5.81
C ALA A 97 4.99 -12.63 -5.16
N LEU A 98 5.95 -11.71 -5.04
CA LEU A 98 5.71 -10.37 -4.51
C LEU A 98 4.68 -9.60 -5.34
N VAL A 99 4.82 -9.59 -6.66
CA VAL A 99 3.87 -8.92 -7.56
C VAL A 99 2.49 -9.56 -7.47
N ALA A 100 2.41 -10.89 -7.48
CA ALA A 100 1.14 -11.61 -7.36
C ALA A 100 0.45 -11.31 -6.02
N LEU A 101 1.19 -11.37 -4.91
CA LEU A 101 0.67 -11.07 -3.58
C LEU A 101 0.17 -9.62 -3.49
N THR A 102 0.96 -8.66 -3.98
CA THR A 102 0.58 -7.24 -3.98
C THR A 102 -0.70 -7.00 -4.79
N ALA A 103 -0.82 -7.63 -5.96
CA ALA A 103 -2.00 -7.52 -6.81
C ALA A 103 -3.25 -8.15 -6.16
N VAL A 104 -3.10 -9.33 -5.55
CA VAL A 104 -4.20 -10.02 -4.85
C VAL A 104 -4.67 -9.20 -3.66
N LEU A 105 -3.75 -8.71 -2.83
CA LEU A 105 -4.10 -7.88 -1.66
C LEU A 105 -4.76 -6.57 -2.06
N LEU A 106 -4.29 -5.93 -3.14
CA LEU A 106 -4.91 -4.71 -3.64
C LEU A 106 -6.33 -4.97 -4.16
N ALA A 107 -6.51 -5.99 -5.00
CA ALA A 107 -7.82 -6.35 -5.54
C ALA A 107 -8.81 -6.74 -4.43
N PHE A 108 -8.36 -7.57 -3.49
CA PHE A 108 -9.16 -7.96 -2.33
C PHE A 108 -9.55 -6.75 -1.48
N GLY A 109 -8.59 -5.92 -1.08
CA GLY A 109 -8.85 -4.73 -0.26
C GLY A 109 -9.77 -3.72 -0.95
N VAL A 110 -9.58 -3.47 -2.25
CA VAL A 110 -10.47 -2.62 -3.04
C VAL A 110 -11.88 -3.21 -3.12
N THR A 111 -12.00 -4.53 -3.30
CA THR A 111 -13.31 -5.19 -3.34
C THR A 111 -14.04 -5.02 -2.01
N VAL A 112 -13.35 -5.25 -0.88
CA VAL A 112 -13.92 -5.07 0.46
C VAL A 112 -14.34 -3.61 0.69
N LEU A 113 -13.50 -2.64 0.31
CA LEU A 113 -13.83 -1.22 0.45
C LEU A 113 -15.05 -0.81 -0.38
N VAL A 114 -15.12 -1.24 -1.64
CA VAL A 114 -16.22 -0.88 -2.54
C VAL A 114 -17.53 -1.54 -2.10
N VAL A 115 -17.49 -2.82 -1.73
CA VAL A 115 -18.67 -3.55 -1.26
C VAL A 115 -19.14 -2.99 0.07
N GLY A 116 -18.23 -2.75 1.02
CA GLY A 116 -18.57 -2.23 2.34
C GLY A 116 -19.06 -0.78 2.32
N ALA A 117 -18.62 0.03 1.35
CA ALA A 117 -19.16 1.39 1.16
C ALA A 117 -20.54 1.42 0.48
N ALA A 118 -20.96 0.30 -0.13
CA ALA A 118 -22.23 0.18 -0.84
C ALA A 118 -23.33 -0.55 -0.04
N SER A 119 -22.98 -1.08 1.14
CA SER A 119 -23.86 -1.78 2.08
C SER A 119 -24.33 -0.86 3.20
#